data_AF-A0AAD4FIT2-F1
#
_entry.id   AF-A0AAD4FIT2-F1
#
_cell.length_a   1.000
_cell.length_b   1.000
_cell.length_c   1.000
_cell.angle_alpha   90.00
_cell.angle_beta   90.00
_cell.angle_gamma   90.00
#
_symmetry.space_group_name_H-M   'P 1'
#
loop_
_entity.id
_entity.type
_entity.pdbx_description
1 polymer ?
#
loop_
_entity_poly.entity_id
_entity_poly.type
_entity_poly.pdbx_seq_one_letter_code
_entity_poly.pdbx_strand_id
1 'polypeptide(L)'
;MISFAILAAIVLGSLHNSLAAPSGITSLINYETVGKQLKPRQGGYYSFWSEGGGSFRCNQQGGGKYTCNWSGQPGGGFVAGTGFKPGGSRAVKYSGTYDAKGPGYLALYGWTRNPLIEYYIIESCDVLAPGEPWTRKGNFTFEEGTYELYTSQRVNKPSIEGTRTFTQFWSVRTEKRVGGTILITGANGSLALPAVKYLLQAYPSFNLVLTVRDGSEQDANTAGLRLVVDQHPDVQVSIRQLDLSSLENVRVFSKALLVEIEAKELPLIRTIICNAMTWNLTDGSQYSKDGYEMSFAVNHLAHFTLWYGLLSAMDPVHGRIVFSGSSAHWPEKTSLVKGYPTHVPEDLELLVHPKADKEGEKTGRGFQRYAVSRLVPIMVMYELNRRLKTKRDTESIRAIAVDPLDMINSRAFHQPHVPRSIQIMSTVVTWLLPLLSYFVPRLVTVEQAATAFVDVAVADKFAGQEGYYEGEKKVQSSPDSLDVNMQQALWRKSVEWCGLDKEGLVID
;
A
#
# COMPACT_ATOMS: atom_id res chain seq x y z
N MET A 1 -2.43 -15.22 -49.09
CA MET A 1 -3.01 -14.24 -50.04
C MET A 1 -3.61 -13.11 -49.23
N ILE A 2 -3.04 -11.93 -49.42
CA ILE A 2 -3.31 -10.68 -48.70
C ILE A 2 -4.60 -10.05 -49.26
N SER A 3 -5.44 -9.49 -48.39
CA SER A 3 -6.43 -8.50 -48.82
C SER A 3 -6.50 -7.35 -47.81
N PHE A 4 -5.64 -6.36 -48.06
CA PHE A 4 -5.77 -4.99 -47.60
C PHE A 4 -6.83 -4.30 -48.46
N ALA A 5 -7.80 -3.61 -47.85
CA ALA A 5 -8.66 -2.65 -48.54
C ALA A 5 -8.51 -1.28 -47.87
N ILE A 6 -7.75 -0.42 -48.55
CA ILE A 6 -7.65 1.02 -48.33
C ILE A 6 -8.83 1.67 -49.07
N LEU A 7 -9.54 2.59 -48.43
CA LEU A 7 -10.13 3.71 -49.15
C LEU A 7 -9.89 5.00 -48.36
N ALA A 8 -9.03 5.83 -48.94
CA ALA A 8 -8.78 7.21 -48.55
C ALA A 8 -9.79 8.12 -49.25
N ALA A 9 -10.26 9.18 -48.56
CA ALA A 9 -10.90 10.33 -49.18
C ALA A 9 -10.50 11.63 -48.46
N ILE A 10 -9.56 12.29 -49.13
CA ILE A 10 -9.09 13.68 -49.20
C ILE A 10 -9.81 14.79 -48.39
N VAL A 11 -8.92 15.64 -47.85
CA VAL A 11 -9.05 16.93 -47.15
C VAL A 11 -9.49 18.09 -48.04
N LEU A 12 -10.33 18.98 -47.49
CA LEU A 12 -10.40 20.45 -47.65
C LEU A 12 -11.45 20.90 -46.60
N GLY A 13 -11.20 21.72 -45.57
CA GLY A 13 -10.47 22.97 -45.52
C GLY A 13 -11.45 24.06 -45.07
N SER A 14 -11.59 24.29 -43.76
CA SER A 14 -12.20 25.51 -43.22
C SER A 14 -11.59 25.86 -41.86
N LEU A 15 -11.05 27.08 -41.82
CA LEU A 15 -10.39 27.76 -40.70
C LEU A 15 -11.41 28.46 -39.78
N HIS A 16 -11.00 28.72 -38.54
CA HIS A 16 -11.60 29.55 -37.47
C HIS A 16 -12.77 28.88 -36.71
N ASN A 17 -12.85 28.80 -35.38
CA ASN A 17 -12.25 29.54 -34.27
C ASN A 17 -11.98 28.60 -33.09
N SER A 18 -10.75 28.59 -32.56
CA SER A 18 -10.47 28.08 -31.22
C SER A 18 -11.02 29.07 -30.19
N LEU A 19 -12.04 28.66 -29.43
CA LEU A 19 -12.39 29.32 -28.18
C LEU A 19 -11.22 29.15 -27.21
N ALA A 20 -10.46 30.22 -27.04
CA ALA A 20 -9.43 30.32 -26.03
C ALA A 20 -10.05 30.04 -24.65
N ALA A 21 -9.60 28.97 -24.00
CA ALA A 21 -9.76 28.85 -22.56
C ALA A 21 -9.06 30.06 -21.91
N PRO A 22 -9.64 30.68 -20.87
CA PRO A 22 -9.02 31.83 -20.24
C PRO A 22 -7.66 31.41 -19.68
N SER A 23 -6.60 31.97 -20.23
CA SER A 23 -5.28 32.02 -19.64
C SER A 23 -5.35 32.84 -18.34
N GLY A 24 -5.88 32.23 -17.29
CA GLY A 24 -5.90 32.77 -15.94
C GLY A 24 -4.58 32.48 -15.25
N ILE A 25 -3.57 33.29 -15.58
CA ILE A 25 -2.42 33.69 -14.74
C ILE A 25 -2.07 32.69 -13.62
N THR A 26 -1.13 31.78 -13.87
CA THR A 26 -0.23 31.26 -12.84
C THR A 26 0.51 32.44 -12.23
N SER A 27 -0.04 33.05 -11.18
CA SER A 27 0.73 34.01 -10.40
C SER A 27 1.75 33.20 -9.59
N LEU A 28 2.98 33.14 -10.08
CA LEU A 28 4.14 32.92 -9.24
C LEU A 28 4.11 34.02 -8.17
N ILE A 29 3.70 33.69 -6.95
CA ILE A 29 3.84 34.61 -5.84
C ILE A 29 5.32 34.60 -5.46
N ASN A 30 6.04 35.63 -5.93
CA ASN A 30 7.38 35.93 -5.48
C ASN A 30 7.29 36.53 -4.07
N TYR A 31 7.82 35.84 -3.06
CA TYR A 31 7.54 36.12 -1.64
C TYR A 31 8.26 37.35 -1.08
N GLU A 32 9.12 38.02 -1.85
CA GLU A 32 9.75 39.28 -1.42
C GLU A 32 8.78 40.48 -1.40
N THR A 33 7.59 40.36 -2.00
CA THR A 33 6.61 41.46 -2.10
C THR A 33 5.29 41.25 -1.36
N VAL A 34 5.10 40.15 -0.63
CA VAL A 34 3.88 39.94 0.18
C VAL A 34 4.02 40.69 1.51
N GLY A 35 3.54 41.92 1.54
CA GLY A 35 3.52 42.77 2.72
C GLY A 35 2.84 42.10 3.93
N LYS A 36 3.24 42.54 5.13
CA LYS A 36 2.82 42.08 6.47
C LYS A 36 1.33 42.31 6.82
N GLN A 37 0.40 42.20 5.87
CA GLN A 37 -1.03 42.38 6.12
C GLN A 37 -1.90 41.26 5.55
N LEU A 38 -2.79 40.77 6.41
CA LEU A 38 -3.80 39.75 6.13
C LEU A 38 -4.78 40.24 5.07
N LYS A 39 -4.86 39.56 3.92
CA LYS A 39 -5.93 39.78 2.93
C LYS A 39 -6.99 38.67 3.00
N PRO A 40 -8.29 38.99 2.95
CA PRO A 40 -9.35 37.99 2.84
C PRO A 40 -9.60 37.62 1.35
N ARG A 41 -9.76 36.32 0.97
CA ARG A 41 -10.45 35.84 -0.27
C ARG A 41 -10.45 34.29 -0.46
N GLN A 42 -11.13 33.84 -1.53
CA GLN A 42 -11.91 32.60 -1.79
C GLN A 42 -11.18 31.24 -1.86
N GLY A 43 -11.89 30.17 -1.41
CA GLY A 43 -11.72 28.77 -1.84
C GLY A 43 -10.57 27.96 -1.20
N GLY A 44 -10.80 27.34 -0.05
CA GLY A 44 -9.80 26.58 0.73
C GLY A 44 -9.03 27.49 1.68
N TYR A 45 -8.99 27.17 2.98
CA TYR A 45 -8.31 28.03 3.96
C TYR A 45 -6.84 27.63 4.05
N TYR A 46 -5.94 28.55 3.73
CA TYR A 46 -4.50 28.40 3.94
C TYR A 46 -4.08 29.28 5.11
N SER A 47 -3.32 28.69 6.04
CA SER A 47 -2.66 29.41 7.12
C SER A 47 -1.19 29.52 6.78
N PHE A 48 -0.68 30.75 6.80
CA PHE A 48 0.75 31.02 6.85
C PHE A 48 1.01 32.19 7.79
N TRP A 49 1.88 31.98 8.76
CA TRP A 49 2.35 32.99 9.69
C TRP A 49 3.81 32.74 10.00
N SER A 50 4.60 33.79 10.23
CA SER A 50 6.01 33.66 10.62
C SER A 50 6.47 34.83 11.48
N GLU A 51 7.35 34.53 12.44
CA GLU A 51 8.09 35.51 13.24
C GLU A 51 9.34 36.04 12.50
N GLY A 52 9.65 35.50 11.32
CA GLY A 52 10.92 35.73 10.63
C GLY A 52 12.02 34.81 11.16
N GLY A 53 13.28 35.21 11.01
CA GLY A 53 14.41 34.47 11.61
C GLY A 53 14.66 33.07 11.01
N GLY A 54 14.36 32.85 9.73
CA GLY A 54 14.59 31.58 9.06
C GLY A 54 14.20 31.62 7.58
N SER A 55 14.51 30.53 6.86
CA SER A 55 14.02 30.31 5.51
C SER A 55 12.86 29.31 5.56
N PHE A 56 11.70 29.70 5.07
CA PHE A 56 10.49 28.88 5.07
C PHE A 56 9.92 28.85 3.65
N ARG A 57 9.84 27.68 3.04
CA ARG A 57 9.28 27.46 1.70
C ARG A 57 8.09 26.52 1.82
N CYS A 58 6.89 27.08 1.86
CA CYS A 58 5.64 26.33 1.95
C CYS A 58 4.81 26.52 0.68
N ASN A 59 4.59 25.43 -0.05
CA ASN A 59 3.85 25.43 -1.31
C ASN A 59 2.47 24.80 -1.11
N GLN A 60 1.42 25.58 -1.37
CA GLN A 60 0.05 25.07 -1.46
C GLN A 60 -0.19 24.45 -2.83
N GLN A 61 -0.77 23.26 -2.83
CA GLN A 61 -1.02 22.49 -4.05
C GLN A 61 -2.52 22.39 -4.40
N GLY A 62 -3.39 23.00 -3.59
CA GLY A 62 -4.84 22.89 -3.72
C GLY A 62 -5.38 21.56 -3.15
N GLY A 63 -6.71 21.47 -3.02
CA GLY A 63 -7.37 20.23 -2.59
C GLY A 63 -7.00 19.73 -1.18
N GLY A 64 -6.58 20.63 -0.27
CA GLY A 64 -6.16 20.24 1.08
C GLY A 64 -4.73 19.68 1.15
N LYS A 65 -3.87 19.95 0.17
CA LYS A 65 -2.48 19.48 0.12
C LYS A 65 -1.49 20.64 0.23
N TYR A 66 -0.41 20.40 0.97
CA TYR A 66 0.70 21.33 1.09
C TYR A 66 2.03 20.61 1.27
N THR A 67 3.12 21.31 0.96
CA THR A 67 4.49 20.91 1.29
C THR A 67 5.18 22.06 1.99
N CYS A 68 6.08 21.77 2.92
CA CYS A 68 6.87 22.78 3.61
C CYS A 68 8.30 22.29 3.79
N ASN A 69 9.26 23.10 3.37
CA ASN A 69 10.68 22.93 3.66
C ASN A 69 11.15 24.16 4.42
N TRP A 70 11.91 23.99 5.48
CA TRP A 70 12.40 25.13 6.26
C TRP A 70 13.79 24.90 6.86
N SER A 71 14.45 26.01 7.15
CA SER A 71 15.67 26.08 7.95
C SER A 71 15.52 27.21 8.98
N GLY A 72 15.43 26.85 10.25
CA GLY A 72 15.25 27.81 11.35
C GLY A 72 16.57 28.44 11.82
N GLN A 73 16.48 29.61 12.46
CA GLN A 73 17.51 30.19 13.31
C GLN A 73 16.89 30.50 14.68
N PRO A 74 17.69 30.70 15.75
CA PRO A 74 17.17 31.09 17.06
C PRO A 74 16.28 32.35 16.97
N GLY A 75 15.11 32.30 17.62
CA GLY A 75 14.12 33.39 17.58
C GLY A 75 13.27 33.45 16.31
N GLY A 76 13.41 32.47 15.40
CA GLY A 76 12.53 32.29 14.25
C GLY A 76 11.41 31.28 14.50
N GLY A 77 10.30 31.44 13.78
CA GLY A 77 9.12 30.59 13.91
C GLY A 77 8.17 30.75 12.74
N PHE A 78 7.40 29.71 12.43
CA PHE A 78 6.34 29.79 11.44
C PHE A 78 5.24 28.76 11.71
N VAL A 79 4.05 29.05 11.18
CA VAL A 79 2.92 28.13 11.08
C VAL A 79 2.51 28.12 9.63
N ALA A 80 2.43 26.93 9.02
CA ALA A 80 1.95 26.77 7.66
C ALA A 80 1.07 25.53 7.53
N GLY A 81 0.02 25.62 6.73
CA GLY A 81 -0.81 24.46 6.45
C GLY A 81 -2.14 24.82 5.81
N THR A 82 -2.82 23.80 5.30
CA THR A 82 -4.18 23.91 4.78
C THR A 82 -5.20 23.60 5.88
N GLY A 83 -6.40 24.18 5.77
CA GLY A 83 -7.46 24.01 6.76
C GLY A 83 -8.79 24.57 6.31
N PHE A 84 -9.60 25.00 7.29
CA PHE A 84 -10.98 25.44 7.09
C PHE A 84 -11.28 26.71 7.91
N LYS A 85 -12.22 27.55 7.46
CA LYS A 85 -12.59 28.79 8.17
C LYS A 85 -14.07 29.16 8.03
N PRO A 86 -14.74 29.49 9.14
CA PRO A 86 -14.77 28.70 10.38
C PRO A 86 -15.55 27.41 10.13
N GLY A 87 -15.67 26.52 11.12
CA GLY A 87 -16.76 25.57 11.04
C GLY A 87 -16.97 24.78 12.31
N GLY A 88 -18.09 24.07 12.35
CA GLY A 88 -18.48 23.22 13.46
C GLY A 88 -17.64 21.94 13.55
N SER A 89 -18.12 21.05 14.43
CA SER A 89 -17.53 19.72 14.65
C SER A 89 -17.30 18.98 13.35
N ARG A 90 -16.12 18.38 13.23
CA ARG A 90 -15.70 17.65 12.04
C ARG A 90 -14.75 16.52 12.43
N ALA A 91 -14.80 15.42 11.69
CA ALA A 91 -13.72 14.45 11.65
C ALA A 91 -12.66 14.96 10.66
N VAL A 92 -11.38 14.92 11.05
CA VAL A 92 -10.27 15.29 10.18
C VAL A 92 -9.43 14.05 9.92
N LYS A 93 -9.20 13.74 8.64
CA LYS A 93 -8.30 12.67 8.21
C LYS A 93 -7.18 13.30 7.39
N TYR A 94 -5.95 12.90 7.64
CA TYR A 94 -4.78 13.35 6.88
C TYR A 94 -3.74 12.23 6.81
N SER A 95 -2.81 12.37 5.89
CA SER A 95 -1.62 11.54 5.71
C SER A 95 -0.46 12.45 5.32
N GLY A 96 0.77 11.99 5.52
CA GLY A 96 1.94 12.76 5.13
C GLY A 96 3.24 12.15 5.62
N THR A 97 4.33 12.79 5.19
CA THR A 97 5.68 12.55 5.69
C THR A 97 6.08 13.69 6.61
N TYR A 98 6.89 13.38 7.61
CA TYR A 98 7.50 14.37 8.50
C TYR A 98 8.89 13.89 8.89
N ASP A 99 9.90 14.55 8.37
CA ASP A 99 11.32 14.18 8.48
C ASP A 99 12.20 15.33 9.02
N ALA A 100 11.60 16.49 9.29
CA ALA A 100 12.30 17.67 9.79
C ALA A 100 13.00 17.42 11.14
N LYS A 101 14.17 18.04 11.32
CA LYS A 101 15.01 17.94 12.53
C LYS A 101 15.02 19.25 13.32
N GLY A 102 15.11 19.15 14.64
CA GLY A 102 15.06 20.28 15.56
C GLY A 102 13.64 20.71 15.94
N PRO A 103 13.46 21.96 16.43
CA PRO A 103 12.16 22.47 16.85
C PRO A 103 11.14 22.51 15.71
N GLY A 104 10.07 21.72 15.83
CA GLY A 104 8.99 21.65 14.85
C GLY A 104 8.05 20.48 15.08
N TYR A 105 6.84 20.54 14.50
CA TYR A 105 5.83 19.49 14.67
C TYR A 105 4.82 19.45 13.51
N LEU A 106 4.37 18.25 13.16
CA LEU A 106 3.17 17.96 12.38
C LEU A 106 1.99 17.87 13.34
N ALA A 107 0.98 18.73 13.13
CA ALA A 107 -0.16 18.80 14.02
C ALA A 107 -1.46 19.18 13.31
N LEU A 108 -2.59 18.75 13.88
CA LEU A 108 -3.85 19.49 13.73
C LEU A 108 -3.77 20.73 14.62
N TYR A 109 -3.98 21.89 14.02
CA TYR A 109 -3.84 23.18 14.68
C TYR A 109 -5.09 24.03 14.49
N GLY A 110 -5.49 24.74 15.55
CA GLY A 110 -6.63 25.64 15.44
C GLY A 110 -6.83 26.55 16.64
N TRP A 111 -7.91 27.33 16.55
CA TRP A 111 -8.32 28.28 17.58
C TRP A 111 -9.81 28.18 17.85
N THR A 112 -10.21 28.46 19.08
CA THR A 112 -11.59 28.77 19.44
C THR A 112 -11.74 30.25 19.79
N ARG A 113 -12.97 30.76 19.73
CA ARG A 113 -13.34 32.05 20.31
C ARG A 113 -14.36 31.80 21.42
N ASN A 114 -14.26 32.56 22.51
CA ASN A 114 -15.14 32.46 23.67
C ASN A 114 -15.27 31.03 24.25
N PRO A 115 -14.23 30.51 24.93
CA PRO A 115 -12.97 31.17 25.28
C PRO A 115 -11.98 31.24 24.11
N LEU A 116 -11.05 32.21 24.16
CA LEU A 116 -9.93 32.29 23.21
C LEU A 116 -8.90 31.22 23.60
N ILE A 117 -8.88 30.13 22.84
CA ILE A 117 -7.95 29.01 23.03
C ILE A 117 -7.24 28.76 21.72
N GLU A 118 -5.94 28.49 21.80
CA GLU A 118 -5.15 27.88 20.74
C GLU A 118 -4.92 26.42 21.08
N TYR A 119 -5.08 25.51 20.12
CA TYR A 119 -4.89 24.09 20.37
C TYR A 119 -4.05 23.42 19.30
N TYR A 120 -3.29 22.42 19.75
CA TYR A 120 -2.43 21.57 18.94
C TYR A 120 -2.72 20.11 19.27
N ILE A 121 -2.95 19.29 18.24
CA ILE A 121 -2.94 17.83 18.33
C ILE A 121 -1.74 17.36 17.51
N ILE A 122 -0.66 17.02 18.19
CA ILE A 122 0.64 16.73 17.59
C ILE A 122 0.77 15.25 17.32
N GLU A 123 1.19 14.97 16.10
CA GLU A 123 1.19 13.62 15.54
C GLU A 123 2.62 13.17 15.28
N SER A 124 3.50 14.07 14.85
CA SER A 124 4.94 13.82 14.81
C SER A 124 5.71 15.10 15.11
N CYS A 125 6.86 14.98 15.75
CA CYS A 125 7.77 16.09 16.04
C CYS A 125 9.19 15.56 16.25
N ASP A 126 10.23 16.37 16.08
CA ASP A 126 11.58 16.00 16.51
C ASP A 126 11.88 16.56 17.89
N VAL A 127 12.03 17.89 17.99
CA VAL A 127 12.07 18.61 19.27
C VAL A 127 10.75 19.33 19.48
N LEU A 128 10.04 18.92 20.52
CA LEU A 128 8.78 19.51 20.91
C LEU A 128 9.04 20.86 21.62
N ALA A 129 8.49 21.95 21.05
CA ALA A 129 8.67 23.37 21.41
C ALA A 129 9.51 23.65 22.69
N PRO A 130 10.85 23.73 22.57
CA PRO A 130 11.73 23.79 23.72
C PRO A 130 11.57 25.12 24.47
N GLY A 131 11.32 25.06 25.78
CA GLY A 131 11.27 26.23 26.67
C GLY A 131 9.89 26.85 26.90
N GLU A 132 8.82 26.24 26.39
CA GLU A 132 7.46 26.67 26.74
C GLU A 132 7.08 26.25 28.18
N PRO A 133 6.42 27.11 28.98
CA PRO A 133 6.08 26.84 30.39
C PRO A 133 4.85 25.93 30.49
N TRP A 134 4.98 24.71 30.01
CA TRP A 134 3.88 23.74 29.97
C TRP A 134 3.59 23.12 31.32
N THR A 135 2.31 23.04 31.64
CA THR A 135 1.78 22.27 32.77
C THR A 135 1.10 21.03 32.23
N ARG A 136 1.61 19.84 32.57
CA ARG A 136 0.97 18.56 32.23
C ARG A 136 -0.39 18.46 32.93
N LYS A 137 -1.42 18.06 32.18
CA LYS A 137 -2.80 17.86 32.65
C LYS A 137 -3.21 16.40 32.76
N GLY A 138 -2.48 15.51 32.08
CA GLY A 138 -2.71 14.07 32.15
C GLY A 138 -2.45 13.42 30.80
N ASN A 139 -2.99 12.23 30.61
CA ASN A 139 -3.00 11.53 29.33
C ASN A 139 -4.43 11.10 28.97
N PHE A 140 -4.68 10.94 27.68
CA PHE A 140 -5.90 10.35 27.13
C PHE A 140 -5.49 9.25 26.16
N THR A 141 -6.06 8.07 26.32
CA THR A 141 -5.84 6.96 25.39
C THR A 141 -7.08 6.80 24.54
N PHE A 142 -6.87 6.84 23.23
CA PHE A 142 -7.85 6.45 22.24
C PHE A 142 -7.35 5.19 21.53
N GLU A 143 -8.21 4.58 20.73
CA GLU A 143 -7.86 3.45 19.87
C GLU A 143 -6.68 3.78 18.93
N GLU A 144 -6.58 5.04 18.50
CA GLU A 144 -5.50 5.52 17.62
C GLU A 144 -4.22 5.93 18.36
N GLY A 145 -4.13 5.74 19.68
CA GLY A 145 -2.92 5.99 20.48
C GLY A 145 -3.16 6.84 21.74
N THR A 146 -2.10 6.95 22.54
CA THR A 146 -2.11 7.75 23.78
C THR A 146 -1.52 9.13 23.54
N TYR A 147 -2.20 10.17 24.05
CA TYR A 147 -1.77 11.55 23.99
C TYR A 147 -1.56 12.12 25.39
N GLU A 148 -0.44 12.78 25.62
CA GLU A 148 -0.21 13.59 26.81
C GLU A 148 -0.74 14.99 26.60
N LEU A 149 -1.60 15.45 27.51
CA LEU A 149 -2.18 16.77 27.45
C LEU A 149 -1.37 17.74 28.29
N TYR A 150 -1.00 18.87 27.71
CA TYR A 150 -0.37 20.00 28.38
C TYR A 150 -1.18 21.27 28.16
N THR A 151 -0.98 22.24 29.04
CA THR A 151 -1.52 23.58 28.87
C THR A 151 -0.50 24.63 29.30
N SER A 152 -0.60 25.81 28.70
CA SER A 152 0.13 27.01 29.10
C SER A 152 -0.74 28.23 28.90
N GLN A 153 -0.41 29.31 29.61
CA GLN A 153 -0.98 30.62 29.35
C GLN A 153 0.02 31.47 28.58
N ARG A 154 -0.43 32.06 27.48
CA ARG A 154 0.35 33.03 26.69
C ARG A 154 -0.13 34.42 27.05
N VAL A 155 0.74 35.23 27.67
CA VAL A 155 0.40 36.58 28.14
C VAL A 155 0.83 37.62 27.11
N ASN A 156 -0.11 38.48 26.69
CA ASN A 156 0.13 39.56 25.71
C ASN A 156 0.84 39.07 24.43
N LYS A 157 0.38 37.95 23.86
CA LYS A 157 0.95 37.35 22.65
C LYS A 157 0.02 37.53 21.44
N PRO A 158 0.55 37.42 20.20
CA PRO A 158 -0.27 37.43 18.99
C PRO A 158 -1.32 36.31 19.00
N SER A 159 -2.53 36.61 18.51
CA SER A 159 -3.64 35.66 18.41
C SER A 159 -4.55 36.00 17.22
N ILE A 160 -5.56 35.18 16.98
CA ILE A 160 -6.63 35.45 15.99
C ILE A 160 -7.53 36.65 16.34
N GLU A 161 -7.32 37.31 17.48
CA GLU A 161 -8.00 38.53 17.94
C GLU A 161 -7.02 39.67 18.27
N GLY A 162 -5.82 39.63 17.67
CA GLY A 162 -4.75 40.58 17.95
C GLY A 162 -3.93 40.20 19.18
N THR A 163 -3.28 41.16 19.82
CA THR A 163 -2.49 40.89 21.03
C THR A 163 -3.42 40.64 22.21
N ARG A 164 -3.39 39.42 22.74
CA ARG A 164 -4.26 38.97 23.85
C ARG A 164 -3.51 38.05 24.80
N THR A 165 -4.09 37.85 25.97
CA THR A 165 -3.75 36.73 26.84
C THR A 165 -4.72 35.58 26.56
N PHE A 166 -4.20 34.39 26.27
CA PHE A 166 -5.00 33.22 25.92
C PHE A 166 -4.36 31.93 26.43
N THR A 167 -5.15 30.86 26.45
CA THR A 167 -4.70 29.54 26.89
C THR A 167 -4.35 28.70 25.67
N GLN A 168 -3.24 27.96 25.77
CA GLN A 168 -2.89 26.91 24.81
C GLN A 168 -3.20 25.54 25.39
N PHE A 169 -3.66 24.62 24.54
CA PHE A 169 -3.69 23.19 24.82
C PHE A 169 -2.85 22.43 23.81
N TRP A 170 -2.06 21.49 24.30
CA TRP A 170 -1.16 20.68 23.49
C TRP A 170 -1.44 19.22 23.80
N SER A 171 -2.02 18.50 22.85
CA SER A 171 -2.22 17.07 22.91
C SER A 171 -1.09 16.41 22.12
N VAL A 172 -0.11 15.86 22.82
CA VAL A 172 1.11 15.32 22.23
C VAL A 172 1.01 13.81 22.18
N ARG A 173 1.00 13.22 20.98
CA ARG A 173 1.00 11.76 20.86
C ARG A 173 2.28 11.21 21.50
N THR A 174 2.13 10.20 22.35
CA THR A 174 3.25 9.50 23.03
C THR A 174 4.11 8.71 22.06
N GLU A 175 3.57 8.38 20.88
CA GLU A 175 4.29 7.71 19.80
C GLU A 175 4.06 8.48 18.48
N LYS A 176 5.12 8.72 17.71
CA LYS A 176 5.06 9.54 16.51
C LYS A 176 4.30 8.80 15.40
N ARG A 177 3.47 9.51 14.62
CA ARG A 177 2.69 9.01 13.48
C ARG A 177 3.04 9.77 12.21
N VAL A 178 3.94 9.16 11.43
CA VAL A 178 4.19 9.37 9.99
C VAL A 178 4.87 8.10 9.47
N GLY A 179 4.38 7.47 8.39
CA GLY A 179 4.94 6.21 7.89
C GLY A 179 4.26 4.94 8.44
N GLY A 180 5.05 3.88 8.69
CA GLY A 180 4.60 2.54 9.10
C GLY A 180 5.52 1.44 8.56
N THR A 181 5.14 0.17 8.73
CA THR A 181 5.88 -0.97 8.16
C THR A 181 5.17 -1.53 6.92
N ILE A 182 5.89 -1.71 5.82
CA ILE A 182 5.43 -2.44 4.63
C ILE A 182 6.16 -3.78 4.59
N LEU A 183 5.40 -4.86 4.72
CA LEU A 183 5.87 -6.23 4.59
C LEU A 183 5.57 -6.71 3.16
N ILE A 184 6.57 -7.22 2.45
CA ILE A 184 6.39 -7.83 1.12
C ILE A 184 6.97 -9.24 1.07
N THR A 185 6.17 -10.17 0.56
CA THR A 185 6.59 -11.55 0.33
C THR A 185 7.27 -11.72 -1.02
N GLY A 186 8.37 -12.48 -1.07
CA GLY A 186 9.08 -12.76 -2.33
C GLY A 186 9.68 -11.50 -2.95
N ALA A 187 10.33 -10.68 -2.13
CA ALA A 187 10.83 -9.36 -2.47
C ALA A 187 11.90 -9.35 -3.59
N ASN A 188 12.52 -10.51 -3.84
CA ASN A 188 13.50 -10.69 -4.91
C ASN A 188 12.89 -11.20 -6.22
N GLY A 189 11.56 -11.30 -6.34
CA GLY A 189 10.85 -11.72 -7.56
C GLY A 189 10.84 -10.67 -8.68
N SER A 190 10.40 -11.07 -9.89
CA SER A 190 10.40 -10.19 -11.08
C SER A 190 9.55 -8.93 -10.92
N LEU A 191 8.37 -9.06 -10.31
CA LEU A 191 7.50 -7.92 -9.99
C LEU A 191 8.03 -7.14 -8.79
N ALA A 192 8.59 -7.84 -7.81
CA ALA A 192 8.93 -7.27 -6.52
C ALA A 192 10.20 -6.41 -6.55
N LEU A 193 11.23 -6.75 -7.32
CA LEU A 193 12.44 -5.92 -7.44
C LEU A 193 12.14 -4.47 -7.88
N PRO A 194 11.43 -4.22 -9.00
CA PRO A 194 11.03 -2.87 -9.37
C PRO A 194 10.02 -2.27 -8.39
N ALA A 195 9.17 -3.08 -7.74
CA ALA A 195 8.25 -2.59 -6.71
C ALA A 195 8.99 -2.05 -5.47
N VAL A 196 10.02 -2.76 -4.99
CA VAL A 196 10.88 -2.33 -3.90
C VAL A 196 11.63 -1.06 -4.29
N LYS A 197 12.20 -1.01 -5.50
CA LYS A 197 12.84 0.20 -6.01
C LYS A 197 11.89 1.41 -5.98
N TYR A 198 10.66 1.23 -6.46
CA TYR A 198 9.67 2.30 -6.45
C TYR A 198 9.22 2.67 -5.04
N LEU A 199 9.06 1.70 -4.13
CA LEU A 199 8.79 1.95 -2.70
C LEU A 199 9.88 2.82 -2.05
N LEU A 200 11.15 2.47 -2.27
CA LEU A 200 12.29 3.22 -1.73
C LEU A 200 12.34 4.67 -2.25
N GLN A 201 11.91 4.89 -3.50
CA GLN A 201 11.93 6.21 -4.14
C GLN A 201 10.72 7.07 -3.78
N ALA A 202 9.52 6.50 -3.85
CA ALA A 202 8.26 7.24 -3.72
C ALA A 202 7.72 7.28 -2.28
N TYR A 203 8.14 6.34 -1.43
CA TYR A 203 7.62 6.14 -0.08
C TYR A 203 8.73 5.96 0.98
N PRO A 204 9.76 6.84 1.01
CA PRO A 204 10.93 6.67 1.89
C PRO A 204 10.61 6.77 3.39
N SER A 205 9.41 7.24 3.77
CA SER A 205 8.96 7.30 5.17
C SER A 205 8.51 5.95 5.75
N PHE A 206 8.43 4.89 4.94
CA PHE A 206 8.04 3.56 5.41
C PHE A 206 9.25 2.69 5.69
N ASN A 207 9.12 1.84 6.70
CA ASN A 207 10.04 0.74 6.98
C ASN A 207 9.69 -0.43 6.05
N LEU A 208 10.70 -1.03 5.42
CA LEU A 208 10.46 -2.18 4.55
C LEU A 208 10.95 -3.48 5.21
N VAL A 209 10.04 -4.44 5.35
CA VAL A 209 10.38 -5.83 5.68
C VAL A 209 10.24 -6.64 4.39
N LEU A 210 11.38 -7.00 3.82
CA LEU A 210 11.50 -7.65 2.51
C LEU A 210 11.80 -9.12 2.74
N THR A 211 10.86 -10.02 2.44
CA THR A 211 11.12 -11.45 2.67
C THR A 211 11.55 -12.18 1.40
N VAL A 212 12.53 -13.07 1.55
CA VAL A 212 13.07 -13.91 0.47
C VAL A 212 13.18 -15.35 0.95
N ARG A 213 13.02 -16.32 0.05
CA ARG A 213 13.15 -17.75 0.43
C ARG A 213 14.59 -18.10 0.82
N ASP A 214 15.55 -17.61 0.04
CA ASP A 214 16.98 -17.80 0.26
C ASP A 214 17.63 -16.44 0.53
N GLY A 215 18.04 -16.24 1.79
CA GLY A 215 18.71 -15.03 2.26
C GLY A 215 20.23 -15.07 2.08
N SER A 216 20.80 -16.11 1.49
CA SER A 216 22.24 -16.27 1.36
C SER A 216 22.87 -15.27 0.37
N GLU A 217 24.19 -15.13 0.38
CA GLU A 217 24.91 -14.31 -0.61
C GLU A 217 25.00 -15.01 -1.97
N GLN A 218 24.78 -16.33 -2.00
CA GLN A 218 24.85 -17.14 -3.21
C GLN A 218 23.59 -17.01 -4.09
N ASP A 219 22.44 -16.60 -3.52
CA ASP A 219 21.23 -16.36 -4.32
C ASP A 219 21.36 -15.05 -5.12
N ALA A 220 21.48 -15.19 -6.44
CA ALA A 220 21.67 -14.05 -7.34
C ALA A 220 20.53 -13.03 -7.31
N ASN A 221 19.29 -13.45 -7.03
CA ASN A 221 18.16 -12.53 -6.97
C ASN A 221 18.17 -11.71 -5.68
N THR A 222 18.52 -12.34 -4.55
CA THR A 222 18.71 -11.66 -3.27
C THR A 222 19.92 -10.74 -3.32
N ALA A 223 21.00 -11.10 -4.02
CA ALA A 223 22.10 -10.18 -4.32
C ALA A 223 21.62 -8.95 -5.11
N GLY A 224 20.80 -9.17 -6.16
CA GLY A 224 20.17 -8.07 -6.90
C GLY A 224 19.26 -7.18 -6.04
N LEU A 225 18.52 -7.76 -5.09
CA LEU A 225 17.71 -7.02 -4.13
C LEU A 225 18.58 -6.14 -3.22
N ARG A 226 19.69 -6.66 -2.70
CA ARG A 226 20.64 -5.89 -1.88
C ARG A 226 21.16 -4.68 -2.64
N LEU A 227 21.57 -4.85 -3.90
CA LEU A 227 22.03 -3.73 -4.74
C LEU A 227 20.99 -2.62 -4.91
N VAL A 228 19.69 -2.97 -4.96
CA VAL A 228 18.61 -1.98 -5.00
C VAL A 228 18.47 -1.26 -3.67
N VAL A 229 18.55 -1.98 -2.55
CA VAL A 229 18.45 -1.41 -1.20
C VAL A 229 19.64 -0.52 -0.87
N ASP A 230 20.86 -0.91 -1.24
CA ASP A 230 22.10 -0.19 -0.97
C ASP A 230 22.15 1.19 -1.66
N GLN A 231 21.31 1.42 -2.69
CA GLN A 231 21.14 2.73 -3.34
C GLN A 231 20.31 3.72 -2.50
N HIS A 232 19.71 3.27 -1.39
CA HIS A 232 18.79 4.02 -0.55
C HIS A 232 19.12 3.87 0.95
N PRO A 233 20.33 4.28 1.39
CA PRO A 233 20.80 4.08 2.77
C PRO A 233 19.97 4.82 3.83
N ASP A 234 19.20 5.83 3.43
CA ASP A 234 18.37 6.64 4.33
C ASP A 234 17.01 5.99 4.65
N VAL A 235 16.65 4.88 3.98
CA VAL A 235 15.41 4.14 4.22
C VAL A 235 15.70 2.91 5.08
N GLN A 236 14.92 2.69 6.13
CA GLN A 236 15.07 1.53 6.98
C GLN A 236 14.50 0.27 6.31
N VAL A 237 15.39 -0.64 5.94
CA VAL A 237 15.06 -1.88 5.23
C VAL A 237 15.67 -3.08 5.94
N SER A 238 14.90 -4.17 6.05
CA SER A 238 15.42 -5.47 6.47
C SER A 238 15.07 -6.53 5.44
N ILE A 239 16.07 -7.29 4.99
CA ILE A 239 15.88 -8.48 4.14
C ILE A 239 15.88 -9.69 5.06
N ARG A 240 14.77 -10.45 5.06
CA ARG A 240 14.56 -11.57 5.99
C ARG A 240 14.28 -12.86 5.25
N GLN A 241 14.78 -13.97 5.77
CA GLN A 241 14.49 -15.28 5.21
C GLN A 241 13.08 -15.74 5.62
N LEU A 242 12.28 -16.16 4.64
CA LEU A 242 10.96 -16.76 4.84
C LEU A 242 10.66 -17.77 3.74
N ASP A 243 10.59 -19.04 4.10
CA ASP A 243 10.20 -20.13 3.20
C ASP A 243 8.70 -20.42 3.36
N LEU A 244 7.91 -19.91 2.42
CA LEU A 244 6.45 -20.10 2.37
C LEU A 244 6.02 -21.55 2.05
N SER A 245 6.93 -22.47 1.75
CA SER A 245 6.60 -23.90 1.59
C SER A 245 6.45 -24.65 2.91
N SER A 246 6.51 -23.93 4.05
CA SER A 246 6.36 -24.45 5.40
C SER A 246 5.54 -23.50 6.26
N LEU A 247 4.37 -23.95 6.71
CA LEU A 247 3.52 -23.16 7.60
C LEU A 247 4.20 -22.89 8.94
N GLU A 248 5.03 -23.81 9.42
CA GLU A 248 5.79 -23.61 10.65
C GLU A 248 6.80 -22.46 10.52
N ASN A 249 7.55 -22.39 9.41
CA ASN A 249 8.43 -21.25 9.14
C ASN A 249 7.66 -19.92 9.13
N VAL A 250 6.44 -19.91 8.58
CA VAL A 250 5.57 -18.73 8.56
C VAL A 250 5.17 -18.31 9.97
N ARG A 251 4.77 -19.26 10.83
CA ARG A 251 4.39 -18.98 12.23
C ARG A 251 5.57 -18.46 13.05
N VAL A 252 6.75 -19.04 12.88
CA VAL A 252 7.98 -18.59 13.55
C VAL A 252 8.31 -17.16 13.12
N PHE A 253 8.25 -16.88 11.82
CA PHE A 253 8.49 -15.55 11.27
C PHE A 253 7.48 -14.51 11.78
N SER A 254 6.18 -14.82 11.74
CA SER A 254 5.14 -13.88 12.17
C SER A 254 5.22 -13.58 13.66
N LYS A 255 5.50 -14.58 14.50
CA LYS A 255 5.72 -14.39 15.94
C LYS A 255 6.94 -13.51 16.22
N ALA A 256 8.06 -13.74 15.52
CA ALA A 256 9.26 -12.91 15.69
C ALA A 256 8.98 -11.45 15.32
N LEU A 257 8.30 -11.21 14.19
CA LEU A 257 7.94 -9.87 13.76
C LEU A 257 6.95 -9.18 14.72
N LEU A 258 5.99 -9.93 15.25
CA LEU A 258 5.05 -9.44 16.27
C LEU A 258 5.80 -8.94 17.52
N VAL A 259 6.77 -9.72 18.02
CA VAL A 259 7.59 -9.35 19.19
C VAL A 259 8.37 -8.05 18.94
N GLU A 260 8.96 -7.87 17.77
CA GLU A 260 9.68 -6.62 17.42
C GLU A 260 8.74 -5.40 17.39
N ILE A 261 7.52 -5.58 16.89
CA ILE A 261 6.51 -4.50 16.86
C ILE A 261 6.00 -4.18 18.27
N GLU A 262 5.73 -5.18 19.09
CA GLU A 262 5.34 -5.02 20.50
C GLU A 262 6.44 -4.34 21.32
N ALA A 263 7.70 -4.66 21.02
CA ALA A 263 8.89 -4.01 21.59
C ALA A 263 9.14 -2.60 21.03
N LYS A 264 8.35 -2.14 20.06
CA LYS A 264 8.47 -0.84 19.35
C LYS A 264 9.80 -0.68 18.58
N GLU A 265 10.44 -1.78 18.22
CA GLU A 265 11.61 -1.79 17.32
C GLU A 265 11.20 -1.56 15.86
N LEU A 266 9.96 -1.94 15.52
CA LEU A 266 9.31 -1.62 14.25
C LEU A 266 7.95 -0.95 14.50
N PRO A 267 7.55 0.03 13.67
CA PRO A 267 6.19 0.55 13.69
C PRO A 267 5.15 -0.50 13.28
N LEU A 268 3.88 -0.22 13.62
CA LEU A 268 2.73 -1.02 13.17
C LEU A 268 2.74 -1.22 11.65
N ILE A 269 2.18 -2.35 11.22
CA ILE A 269 2.15 -2.74 9.83
C ILE A 269 1.10 -1.92 9.08
N ARG A 270 1.57 -1.10 8.14
CA ARG A 270 0.71 -0.34 7.24
C ARG A 270 0.15 -1.22 6.14
N THR A 271 0.99 -2.06 5.55
CA THR A 271 0.62 -2.89 4.40
C THR A 271 1.34 -4.24 4.44
N ILE A 272 0.58 -5.33 4.25
CA ILE A 272 1.12 -6.66 3.93
C ILE A 272 0.85 -6.93 2.45
N ILE A 273 1.91 -7.09 1.67
CA ILE A 273 1.87 -7.40 0.23
C ILE A 273 2.17 -8.88 0.03
N CYS A 274 1.11 -9.67 -0.18
CA CYS A 274 1.17 -11.10 -0.50
C CYS A 274 1.51 -11.29 -1.98
N ASN A 275 2.78 -11.06 -2.34
CA ASN A 275 3.28 -11.09 -3.72
C ASN A 275 3.86 -12.46 -4.13
N ALA A 276 4.56 -13.12 -3.22
CA ALA A 276 5.29 -14.36 -3.50
C ALA A 276 4.37 -15.42 -4.13
N MET A 277 4.90 -16.15 -5.10
CA MET A 277 4.12 -17.20 -5.73
C MET A 277 5.00 -18.27 -6.35
N THR A 278 4.41 -19.42 -6.57
CA THR A 278 5.00 -20.51 -7.34
C THR A 278 3.98 -21.20 -8.23
N TRP A 279 4.47 -21.92 -9.21
CA TRP A 279 3.72 -22.82 -10.08
C TRP A 279 4.60 -24.00 -10.51
N ASN A 280 3.99 -25.09 -10.96
CA ASN A 280 4.71 -26.16 -11.66
C ASN A 280 3.89 -26.60 -12.87
N LEU A 281 4.53 -26.59 -14.05
CA LEU A 281 3.88 -26.87 -15.34
C LEU A 281 4.41 -28.14 -16.03
N THR A 282 5.38 -28.85 -15.44
CA THR A 282 6.04 -30.02 -16.07
C THR A 282 6.01 -31.28 -15.21
N ASP A 283 6.02 -31.16 -13.89
CA ASP A 283 6.29 -32.28 -12.98
C ASP A 283 5.04 -32.79 -12.26
N GLY A 284 3.86 -32.29 -12.65
CA GLY A 284 2.59 -32.61 -12.01
C GLY A 284 2.44 -31.96 -10.63
N SER A 285 1.63 -32.57 -9.75
CA SER A 285 1.43 -32.09 -8.38
C SER A 285 2.70 -32.29 -7.54
N GLN A 286 3.17 -31.19 -6.94
CA GLN A 286 4.25 -31.18 -5.96
C GLN A 286 3.66 -30.82 -4.61
N TYR A 287 4.31 -31.21 -3.50
CA TYR A 287 3.77 -31.01 -2.16
C TYR A 287 4.73 -30.21 -1.27
N SER A 288 4.16 -29.34 -0.44
CA SER A 288 4.86 -28.55 0.58
C SER A 288 5.35 -29.46 1.72
N LYS A 289 6.11 -28.89 2.67
CA LYS A 289 6.55 -29.63 3.87
C LYS A 289 5.37 -30.06 4.74
N ASP A 290 4.23 -29.38 4.62
CA ASP A 290 2.99 -29.65 5.34
C ASP A 290 2.07 -30.64 4.58
N GLY A 291 2.50 -31.15 3.42
CA GLY A 291 1.76 -32.15 2.65
C GLY A 291 0.70 -31.58 1.69
N TYR A 292 0.63 -30.26 1.50
CA TYR A 292 -0.34 -29.62 0.61
C TYR A 292 0.23 -29.32 -0.78
N GLU A 293 -0.61 -29.31 -1.81
CA GLU A 293 -0.20 -28.95 -3.17
C GLU A 293 0.56 -27.62 -3.17
N MET A 294 1.76 -27.63 -3.74
CA MET A 294 2.78 -26.59 -3.58
C MET A 294 2.30 -25.20 -3.99
N SER A 295 1.58 -25.09 -5.11
CA SER A 295 1.09 -23.80 -5.61
C SER A 295 0.04 -23.24 -4.66
N PHE A 296 -0.91 -24.06 -4.21
CA PHE A 296 -1.95 -23.69 -3.25
C PHE A 296 -1.36 -23.36 -1.87
N ALA A 297 -0.40 -24.17 -1.40
CA ALA A 297 0.29 -23.98 -0.14
C ALA A 297 1.01 -22.62 -0.08
N VAL A 298 1.83 -22.30 -1.09
CA VAL A 298 2.61 -21.05 -1.12
C VAL A 298 1.75 -19.84 -1.43
N ASN A 299 0.89 -19.92 -2.45
CA ASN A 299 0.18 -18.75 -2.97
C ASN A 299 -0.99 -18.33 -2.06
N HIS A 300 -1.56 -19.29 -1.31
CA HIS A 300 -2.72 -19.06 -0.44
C HIS A 300 -2.45 -19.38 1.04
N LEU A 301 -2.19 -20.63 1.43
CA LEU A 301 -2.18 -21.03 2.85
C LEU A 301 -1.07 -20.36 3.67
N ALA A 302 0.12 -20.23 3.10
CA ALA A 302 1.24 -19.55 3.74
C ALA A 302 0.95 -18.06 3.92
N HIS A 303 0.37 -17.40 2.91
CA HIS A 303 -0.06 -16.01 3.05
C HIS A 303 -1.20 -15.86 4.07
N PHE A 304 -2.18 -16.77 4.05
CA PHE A 304 -3.26 -16.82 5.04
C PHE A 304 -2.71 -16.86 6.45
N THR A 305 -1.80 -17.79 6.73
CA THR A 305 -1.13 -17.92 8.02
C THR A 305 -0.35 -16.65 8.39
N LEU A 306 0.34 -16.03 7.42
CA LEU A 306 1.17 -14.84 7.64
C LEU A 306 0.34 -13.62 8.06
N TRP A 307 -0.60 -13.16 7.22
CA TRP A 307 -1.36 -11.95 7.54
C TRP A 307 -2.30 -12.16 8.72
N TYR A 308 -2.79 -13.39 8.91
CA TYR A 308 -3.64 -13.73 10.04
C TYR A 308 -2.90 -13.60 11.36
N GLY A 309 -1.68 -14.16 11.45
CA GLY A 309 -0.85 -14.06 12.65
C GLY A 309 -0.31 -12.66 12.94
N LEU A 310 -0.38 -11.75 11.97
CA LEU A 310 0.07 -10.36 12.08
C LEU A 310 -1.09 -9.36 12.21
N LEU A 311 -2.34 -9.81 12.27
CA LEU A 311 -3.50 -8.93 12.21
C LEU A 311 -3.55 -7.95 13.40
N SER A 312 -3.14 -8.38 14.60
CA SER A 312 -3.03 -7.53 15.79
C SER A 312 -1.91 -6.47 15.71
N ALA A 313 -0.94 -6.67 14.82
CA ALA A 313 0.17 -5.75 14.60
C ALA A 313 -0.09 -4.74 13.46
N MET A 314 -1.25 -4.83 12.81
CA MET A 314 -1.64 -3.92 11.74
C MET A 314 -2.04 -2.56 12.30
N ASP A 315 -1.79 -1.50 11.53
CA ASP A 315 -2.36 -0.18 11.78
C ASP A 315 -3.90 -0.29 11.75
N PRO A 316 -4.60 -0.02 12.87
CA PRO A 316 -6.04 -0.24 12.95
C PRO A 316 -6.84 0.72 12.07
N VAL A 317 -6.27 1.88 11.73
CA VAL A 317 -6.97 2.95 10.99
C VAL A 317 -6.73 2.85 9.50
N HIS A 318 -5.52 2.47 9.08
CA HIS A 318 -5.28 2.33 7.65
C HIS A 318 -4.45 1.15 7.17
N GLY A 319 -4.36 0.10 7.98
CA GLY A 319 -3.86 -1.21 7.57
C GLY A 319 -4.46 -1.72 6.25
N ARG A 320 -3.60 -2.26 5.39
CA ARG A 320 -3.99 -2.89 4.12
C ARG A 320 -3.38 -4.29 3.96
N ILE A 321 -4.18 -5.25 3.54
CA ILE A 321 -3.72 -6.59 3.14
C ILE A 321 -3.94 -6.71 1.64
N VAL A 322 -2.86 -6.90 0.89
CA VAL A 322 -2.86 -6.86 -0.58
C VAL A 322 -2.53 -8.24 -1.12
N PHE A 323 -3.49 -8.86 -1.79
CA PHE A 323 -3.35 -10.16 -2.44
C PHE A 323 -2.93 -9.97 -3.89
N SER A 324 -1.87 -10.65 -4.30
CA SER A 324 -1.51 -10.75 -5.72
C SER A 324 -2.52 -11.66 -6.45
N GLY A 325 -3.33 -11.05 -7.31
CA GLY A 325 -4.27 -11.70 -8.20
C GLY A 325 -3.66 -12.05 -9.56
N SER A 326 -4.50 -12.50 -10.49
CA SER A 326 -4.12 -12.76 -11.88
C SER A 326 -5.37 -12.91 -12.73
N SER A 327 -5.33 -12.49 -14.00
CA SER A 327 -6.37 -12.78 -14.99
C SER A 327 -6.75 -14.27 -15.07
N ALA A 328 -5.85 -15.18 -14.69
CA ALA A 328 -6.10 -16.62 -14.64
C ALA A 328 -7.26 -17.03 -13.72
N HIS A 329 -7.63 -16.22 -12.73
CA HIS A 329 -8.79 -16.48 -11.86
C HIS A 329 -10.13 -16.50 -12.63
N TRP A 330 -10.17 -15.88 -13.82
CA TRP A 330 -11.36 -15.80 -14.67
C TRP A 330 -11.10 -16.52 -16.01
N PRO A 331 -11.62 -17.77 -16.18
CA PRO A 331 -11.36 -18.59 -17.37
C PRO A 331 -11.67 -17.92 -18.71
N GLU A 332 -12.69 -17.06 -18.77
CA GLU A 332 -13.11 -16.38 -19.99
C GLU A 332 -12.16 -15.25 -20.42
N LYS A 333 -11.33 -14.74 -19.50
CA LYS A 333 -10.40 -13.63 -19.75
C LYS A 333 -9.01 -14.08 -20.19
N THR A 334 -8.72 -15.38 -20.20
CA THR A 334 -7.38 -15.89 -20.52
C THR A 334 -7.40 -17.21 -21.27
N SER A 335 -6.45 -17.37 -22.20
CA SER A 335 -6.24 -18.65 -22.90
C SER A 335 -5.39 -19.64 -22.09
N LEU A 336 -4.77 -19.22 -20.98
CA LEU A 336 -3.85 -20.05 -20.19
C LEU A 336 -4.52 -21.30 -19.61
N VAL A 337 -5.81 -21.20 -19.29
CA VAL A 337 -6.60 -22.29 -18.70
C VAL A 337 -7.58 -22.91 -19.70
N LYS A 338 -7.40 -22.63 -21.00
CA LYS A 338 -8.24 -23.20 -22.05
C LYS A 338 -8.08 -24.72 -22.07
N GLY A 339 -9.17 -25.43 -21.77
CA GLY A 339 -9.20 -26.91 -21.65
C GLY A 339 -9.19 -27.42 -20.20
N TYR A 340 -8.73 -26.61 -19.24
CA TYR A 340 -8.75 -26.92 -17.82
C TYR A 340 -9.26 -25.69 -17.03
N PRO A 341 -10.56 -25.35 -17.15
CA PRO A 341 -11.08 -24.10 -16.61
C PRO A 341 -10.90 -24.03 -15.09
N THR A 342 -10.53 -22.83 -14.64
CA THR A 342 -10.48 -22.46 -13.22
C THR A 342 -11.87 -22.58 -12.61
N HIS A 343 -12.00 -23.39 -11.56
CA HIS A 343 -13.18 -23.46 -10.71
C HIS A 343 -12.75 -24.02 -9.35
N VAL A 344 -13.51 -23.71 -8.31
CA VAL A 344 -13.34 -24.35 -7.00
C VAL A 344 -14.12 -25.68 -7.01
N PRO A 345 -13.49 -26.83 -6.72
CA PRO A 345 -14.18 -28.10 -6.67
C PRO A 345 -15.17 -28.15 -5.50
N GLU A 346 -16.24 -28.94 -5.63
CA GLU A 346 -17.18 -29.18 -4.52
C GLU A 346 -16.48 -29.85 -3.31
N ASP A 347 -15.63 -30.84 -3.60
CA ASP A 347 -14.73 -31.42 -2.62
C ASP A 347 -13.47 -30.55 -2.48
N LEU A 348 -13.47 -29.71 -1.44
CA LEU A 348 -12.39 -28.77 -1.15
C LEU A 348 -11.06 -29.45 -0.83
N GLU A 349 -11.04 -30.73 -0.43
CA GLU A 349 -9.78 -31.45 -0.22
C GLU A 349 -8.98 -31.62 -1.52
N LEU A 350 -9.63 -31.56 -2.68
CA LEU A 350 -8.94 -31.58 -3.98
C LEU A 350 -8.10 -30.32 -4.23
N LEU A 351 -8.29 -29.24 -3.48
CA LEU A 351 -7.44 -28.05 -3.55
C LEU A 351 -6.05 -28.31 -2.96
N VAL A 352 -5.98 -29.04 -1.86
CA VAL A 352 -4.74 -29.36 -1.14
C VAL A 352 -4.16 -30.72 -1.55
N HIS A 353 -5.01 -31.66 -1.98
CA HIS A 353 -4.65 -33.01 -2.41
C HIS A 353 -5.33 -33.35 -3.75
N PRO A 354 -4.89 -32.74 -4.86
CA PRO A 354 -5.47 -33.01 -6.17
C PRO A 354 -5.17 -34.45 -6.62
N LYS A 355 -6.02 -34.98 -7.51
CA LYS A 355 -5.78 -36.25 -8.18
C LYS A 355 -4.50 -36.17 -9.03
N ALA A 356 -3.84 -37.31 -9.22
CA ALA A 356 -2.67 -37.40 -10.08
C ALA A 356 -3.00 -36.96 -11.52
N ASP A 357 -2.12 -36.15 -12.09
CA ASP A 357 -2.24 -35.71 -13.49
C ASP A 357 -2.04 -36.89 -14.43
N LYS A 358 -2.91 -37.01 -15.45
CA LYS A 358 -2.72 -37.98 -16.52
C LYS A 358 -1.58 -37.56 -17.44
N GLU A 359 -1.04 -38.52 -18.18
CA GLU A 359 -0.04 -38.25 -19.20
C GLU A 359 -0.58 -37.24 -20.23
N GLY A 360 0.24 -36.24 -20.58
CA GLY A 360 -0.16 -35.15 -21.47
C GLY A 360 -0.96 -34.00 -20.82
N GLU A 361 -1.47 -34.16 -19.60
CA GLU A 361 -2.30 -33.13 -18.95
C GLU A 361 -1.51 -32.16 -18.03
N LYS A 362 -0.26 -32.48 -17.69
CA LYS A 362 0.52 -31.82 -16.62
C LYS A 362 0.58 -30.30 -16.74
N THR A 363 0.83 -29.78 -17.95
CA THR A 363 0.90 -28.32 -18.16
C THR A 363 -0.45 -27.64 -17.99
N GLY A 364 -1.51 -28.21 -18.56
CA GLY A 364 -2.86 -27.66 -18.45
C GLY A 364 -3.39 -27.71 -17.01
N ARG A 365 -3.18 -28.83 -16.32
CA ARG A 365 -3.51 -29.00 -14.90
C ARG A 365 -2.64 -28.11 -14.00
N GLY A 366 -1.37 -27.91 -14.34
CA GLY A 366 -0.48 -26.96 -13.66
C GLY A 366 -0.99 -25.53 -13.74
N PHE A 367 -1.41 -25.07 -14.92
CA PHE A 367 -2.07 -23.76 -15.06
C PHE A 367 -3.40 -23.68 -14.30
N GLN A 368 -4.19 -24.75 -14.29
CA GLN A 368 -5.42 -24.81 -13.51
C GLN A 368 -5.16 -24.65 -12.01
N ARG A 369 -4.18 -25.39 -11.45
CA ARG A 369 -3.80 -25.27 -10.04
C ARG A 369 -3.32 -23.85 -9.71
N TYR A 370 -2.45 -23.29 -10.55
CA TYR A 370 -2.02 -21.90 -10.42
C TYR A 370 -3.23 -20.94 -10.41
N ALA A 371 -4.13 -21.08 -11.38
CA ALA A 371 -5.29 -20.22 -11.51
C ALA A 371 -6.24 -20.30 -10.31
N VAL A 372 -6.49 -21.51 -9.79
CA VAL A 372 -7.29 -21.73 -8.58
C VAL A 372 -6.60 -21.10 -7.36
N SER A 373 -5.28 -21.22 -7.26
CA SER A 373 -4.49 -20.55 -6.21
C SER A 373 -4.50 -19.02 -6.30
N ARG A 374 -5.01 -18.43 -7.41
CA ARG A 374 -5.26 -16.99 -7.57
C ARG A 374 -6.72 -16.61 -7.39
N LEU A 375 -7.64 -17.54 -7.60
CA LEU A 375 -9.06 -17.36 -7.33
C LEU A 375 -9.36 -17.38 -5.83
N VAL A 376 -8.82 -18.36 -5.09
CA VAL A 376 -9.13 -18.55 -3.67
C VAL A 376 -8.73 -17.34 -2.80
N PRO A 377 -7.55 -16.71 -2.96
CA PRO A 377 -7.24 -15.47 -2.24
C PRO A 377 -8.22 -14.32 -2.50
N ILE A 378 -8.78 -14.20 -3.71
CA ILE A 378 -9.81 -13.20 -4.02
C ILE A 378 -11.10 -13.50 -3.25
N MET A 379 -11.51 -14.77 -3.19
CA MET A 379 -12.67 -15.20 -2.42
C MET A 379 -12.47 -14.95 -0.92
N VAL A 380 -11.31 -15.29 -0.40
CA VAL A 380 -10.94 -15.04 0.99
C VAL A 380 -10.83 -13.55 1.30
N MET A 381 -10.36 -12.71 0.37
CA MET A 381 -10.36 -11.25 0.53
C MET A 381 -11.77 -10.70 0.74
N TYR A 382 -12.78 -11.22 0.02
CA TYR A 382 -14.17 -10.80 0.22
C TYR A 382 -14.70 -11.18 1.61
N GLU A 383 -14.42 -12.40 2.06
CA GLU A 383 -14.79 -12.84 3.41
C GLU A 383 -14.04 -12.07 4.50
N LEU A 384 -12.75 -11.84 4.32
CA LEU A 384 -11.91 -11.04 5.21
C LEU A 384 -12.48 -9.63 5.38
N ASN A 385 -12.83 -8.94 4.29
CA ASN A 385 -13.43 -7.60 4.38
C ASN A 385 -14.77 -7.60 5.13
N ARG A 386 -15.59 -8.66 5.02
CA ARG A 386 -16.82 -8.77 5.82
C ARG A 386 -16.52 -8.93 7.30
N ARG A 387 -15.54 -9.76 7.64
CA ARG A 387 -15.11 -10.05 9.02
C ARG A 387 -14.42 -8.86 9.68
N LEU A 388 -13.53 -8.16 8.99
CA LEU A 388 -12.85 -6.97 9.52
C LEU A 388 -13.86 -5.89 9.99
N LYS A 389 -14.99 -5.76 9.30
CA LYS A 389 -16.05 -4.79 9.60
C LYS A 389 -16.88 -5.14 10.85
N THR A 390 -16.75 -6.33 11.44
CA THR A 390 -17.55 -6.73 12.60
C THR A 390 -16.96 -6.27 13.94
N LYS A 391 -15.67 -5.94 13.98
CA LYS A 391 -14.97 -5.51 15.19
C LYS A 391 -14.39 -4.12 15.01
N ARG A 392 -14.59 -3.28 16.02
CA ARG A 392 -14.16 -1.88 16.04
C ARG A 392 -12.67 -1.73 15.72
N ASP A 393 -11.82 -2.48 16.43
CA ASP A 393 -10.37 -2.42 16.31
C ASP A 393 -9.81 -2.83 14.93
N THR A 394 -10.63 -3.46 14.08
CA THR A 394 -10.25 -3.89 12.73
C THR A 394 -11.11 -3.25 11.62
N GLU A 395 -12.13 -2.45 11.96
CA GLU A 395 -13.17 -2.02 11.01
C GLU A 395 -12.66 -1.11 9.91
N SER A 396 -11.47 -0.54 10.06
CA SER A 396 -10.82 0.34 9.08
C SER A 396 -9.71 -0.33 8.27
N ILE A 397 -9.29 -1.55 8.64
CA ILE A 397 -8.35 -2.35 7.85
C ILE A 397 -9.04 -2.83 6.57
N ARG A 398 -8.34 -2.82 5.43
CA ARG A 398 -8.91 -3.23 4.13
C ARG A 398 -8.09 -4.32 3.46
N ALA A 399 -8.79 -5.29 2.90
CA ALA A 399 -8.21 -6.30 2.02
C ALA A 399 -8.49 -5.94 0.54
N ILE A 400 -7.45 -6.01 -0.29
CA ILE A 400 -7.50 -5.67 -1.72
C ILE A 400 -6.82 -6.78 -2.51
N ALA A 401 -7.34 -7.12 -3.68
CA ALA A 401 -6.69 -8.04 -4.61
C ALA A 401 -6.31 -7.28 -5.89
N VAL A 402 -5.08 -7.46 -6.35
CA VAL A 402 -4.54 -6.72 -7.50
C VAL A 402 -3.92 -7.70 -8.49
N ASP A 403 -4.47 -7.72 -9.70
CA ASP A 403 -3.85 -8.33 -10.87
C ASP A 403 -2.85 -7.34 -11.48
N PRO A 404 -1.54 -7.63 -11.42
CA PRO A 404 -0.50 -6.73 -11.89
C PRO A 404 -0.37 -6.73 -13.42
N LEU A 405 -1.37 -7.24 -14.15
CA LEU A 405 -1.43 -7.33 -15.62
C LEU A 405 -0.45 -8.37 -16.19
N ASP A 406 -0.39 -8.42 -17.53
CA ASP A 406 0.30 -9.50 -18.23
C ASP A 406 1.78 -9.15 -18.41
N MET A 407 2.62 -9.68 -17.51
CA MET A 407 4.08 -9.45 -17.44
C MET A 407 4.90 -10.60 -18.06
N ILE A 408 4.89 -10.71 -19.38
CA ILE A 408 5.51 -11.84 -20.08
C ILE A 408 7.05 -11.89 -19.94
N ASN A 409 7.69 -10.78 -19.59
CA ASN A 409 9.12 -10.68 -19.33
C ASN A 409 9.52 -11.11 -17.91
N SER A 410 8.58 -11.67 -17.13
CA SER A 410 8.87 -12.23 -15.81
C SER A 410 9.70 -13.52 -15.90
N ARG A 411 10.67 -13.64 -15.00
CA ARG A 411 11.49 -14.86 -14.82
C ARG A 411 10.66 -16.11 -14.47
N ALA A 412 9.41 -15.94 -14.03
CA ALA A 412 8.50 -17.06 -13.76
C ALA A 412 8.30 -17.96 -15.00
N PHE A 413 8.35 -17.38 -16.21
CA PHE A 413 8.24 -18.12 -17.48
C PHE A 413 9.52 -18.84 -17.90
N HIS A 414 10.65 -18.59 -17.24
CA HIS A 414 11.96 -19.15 -17.57
C HIS A 414 12.47 -20.16 -16.53
N GLN A 415 11.60 -20.59 -15.61
CA GLN A 415 11.96 -21.59 -14.62
C GLN A 415 12.10 -22.99 -15.23
N PRO A 416 12.90 -23.89 -14.62
CA PRO A 416 13.08 -25.26 -15.12
C PRO A 416 11.77 -26.05 -15.25
N HIS A 417 10.81 -25.79 -14.36
CA HIS A 417 9.49 -26.44 -14.31
C HIS A 417 8.45 -25.76 -15.24
N VAL A 418 8.92 -25.10 -16.30
CA VAL A 418 8.08 -24.49 -17.36
C VAL A 418 8.48 -25.10 -18.70
N PRO A 419 7.52 -25.57 -19.52
CA PRO A 419 7.81 -26.16 -20.83
C PRO A 419 8.67 -25.26 -21.72
N ARG A 420 9.63 -25.85 -22.43
CA ARG A 420 10.56 -25.10 -23.29
C ARG A 420 9.85 -24.29 -24.38
N SER A 421 8.72 -24.77 -24.89
CA SER A 421 7.88 -24.03 -25.84
C SER A 421 7.38 -22.70 -25.27
N ILE A 422 6.97 -22.68 -24.00
CA ILE A 422 6.51 -21.47 -23.31
C ILE A 422 7.69 -20.52 -23.06
N GLN A 423 8.85 -21.04 -22.65
CA GLN A 423 10.08 -20.23 -22.46
C GLN A 423 10.51 -19.53 -23.76
N ILE A 424 10.43 -20.23 -24.90
CA ILE A 424 10.75 -19.66 -26.20
C ILE A 424 9.71 -18.59 -26.57
N MET A 425 8.42 -18.91 -26.41
CA MET A 425 7.34 -17.97 -26.67
C MET A 425 7.49 -16.68 -25.83
N SER A 426 7.74 -16.78 -24.52
CA SER A 426 7.92 -15.61 -23.66
C SER A 426 9.12 -14.75 -24.08
N THR A 427 10.21 -15.38 -24.50
CA THR A 427 11.40 -14.69 -25.05
C THR A 427 11.03 -13.87 -26.29
N VAL A 428 10.32 -14.47 -27.23
CA VAL A 428 9.91 -13.82 -28.49
C VAL A 428 8.94 -12.67 -28.22
N VAL A 429 7.93 -12.88 -27.36
CA VAL A 429 6.96 -11.84 -27.02
C VAL A 429 7.62 -10.69 -26.28
N THR A 430 8.61 -10.97 -25.41
CA THR A 430 9.38 -9.93 -24.70
C THR A 430 10.17 -9.06 -25.67
N TRP A 431 10.79 -9.67 -26.69
CA TRP A 431 11.50 -8.91 -27.73
C TRP A 431 10.54 -8.02 -28.55
N LEU A 432 9.32 -8.47 -28.79
CA LEU A 432 8.28 -7.73 -29.52
C LEU A 432 7.44 -6.79 -28.63
N LEU A 433 7.70 -6.74 -27.32
CA LEU A 433 6.84 -6.06 -26.35
C LEU A 433 6.53 -4.60 -26.71
N PRO A 434 7.48 -3.75 -27.16
CA PRO A 434 7.19 -2.36 -27.53
C PRO A 434 6.15 -2.21 -28.65
N LEU A 435 6.06 -3.20 -29.55
CA LEU A 435 5.08 -3.21 -30.63
C LEU A 435 3.76 -3.83 -30.17
N LEU A 436 3.81 -4.94 -29.43
CA LEU A 436 2.63 -5.68 -29.00
C LEU A 436 1.83 -4.94 -27.93
N SER A 437 2.48 -4.20 -27.03
CA SER A 437 1.81 -3.41 -25.98
C SER A 437 0.89 -2.33 -26.55
N TYR A 438 1.13 -1.87 -27.79
CA TYR A 438 0.24 -0.93 -28.47
C TYR A 438 -1.13 -1.56 -28.81
N PHE A 439 -1.15 -2.84 -29.16
CA PHE A 439 -2.36 -3.56 -29.56
C PHE A 439 -3.00 -4.34 -28.40
N VAL A 440 -2.22 -4.68 -27.37
CA VAL A 440 -2.66 -5.43 -26.19
C VAL A 440 -2.37 -4.57 -24.96
N PRO A 441 -3.29 -3.69 -24.53
CA PRO A 441 -3.03 -2.73 -23.44
C PRO A 441 -2.70 -3.35 -22.08
N ARG A 442 -3.03 -4.63 -21.88
CA ARG A 442 -2.69 -5.38 -20.66
C ARG A 442 -1.25 -5.92 -20.66
N LEU A 443 -0.61 -6.01 -21.82
CA LEU A 443 0.77 -6.46 -21.94
C LEU A 443 1.70 -5.30 -21.56
N VAL A 444 2.33 -5.42 -20.41
CA VAL A 444 3.15 -4.36 -19.81
C VAL A 444 4.50 -4.89 -19.37
N THR A 445 5.43 -3.96 -19.13
CA THR A 445 6.70 -4.29 -18.47
C THR A 445 6.49 -4.60 -16.99
N VAL A 446 7.40 -5.36 -16.38
CA VAL A 446 7.40 -5.60 -14.93
C VAL A 446 7.50 -4.29 -14.13
N GLU A 447 8.18 -3.28 -14.65
CA GLU A 447 8.31 -1.96 -14.03
C GLU A 447 6.97 -1.24 -13.98
N GLN A 448 6.25 -1.18 -15.10
CA GLN A 448 4.91 -0.57 -15.15
C GLN A 448 3.91 -1.31 -14.24
N ALA A 449 3.94 -2.64 -14.28
CA ALA A 449 3.13 -3.47 -13.40
C ALA A 449 3.44 -3.23 -11.92
N ALA A 450 4.73 -3.12 -11.57
CA ALA A 450 5.19 -2.89 -10.21
C ALA A 450 4.75 -1.55 -9.65
N THR A 451 4.87 -0.47 -10.43
CA THR A 451 4.40 0.86 -10.05
C THR A 451 2.91 0.84 -9.75
N ALA A 452 2.09 0.30 -10.66
CA ALA A 452 0.65 0.18 -10.45
C ALA A 452 0.29 -0.66 -9.21
N PHE A 453 1.00 -1.78 -9.03
CA PHE A 453 0.79 -2.69 -7.89
C PHE A 453 1.10 -2.02 -6.55
N VAL A 454 2.23 -1.30 -6.45
CA VAL A 454 2.61 -0.53 -5.25
C VAL A 454 1.65 0.62 -5.00
N ASP A 455 1.24 1.35 -6.05
CA ASP A 455 0.31 2.45 -5.93
C ASP A 455 -1.00 1.99 -5.27
N VAL A 456 -1.60 0.88 -5.75
CA VAL A 456 -2.80 0.30 -5.11
C VAL A 456 -2.53 -0.12 -3.67
N ALA A 457 -1.35 -0.70 -3.41
CA ALA A 457 -0.99 -1.22 -2.10
C ALA A 457 -0.77 -0.13 -1.03
N VAL A 458 -0.23 1.04 -1.41
CA VAL A 458 0.31 2.01 -0.45
C VAL A 458 -0.23 3.42 -0.65
N ALA A 459 -0.50 3.86 -1.89
CA ALA A 459 -0.85 5.25 -2.14
C ALA A 459 -2.15 5.66 -1.42
N ASP A 460 -2.20 6.91 -0.96
CA ASP A 460 -3.34 7.45 -0.22
C ASP A 460 -4.62 7.51 -1.06
N LYS A 461 -4.50 7.60 -2.39
CA LYS A 461 -5.64 7.58 -3.31
C LYS A 461 -6.47 6.29 -3.20
N PHE A 462 -5.88 5.20 -2.70
CA PHE A 462 -6.55 3.92 -2.44
C PHE A 462 -6.86 3.65 -0.97
N ALA A 463 -6.65 4.61 -0.07
CA ALA A 463 -6.98 4.45 1.34
C ALA A 463 -8.47 4.16 1.54
N GLY A 464 -8.77 3.15 2.36
CA GLY A 464 -10.15 2.73 2.65
C GLY A 464 -10.86 1.98 1.52
N GLN A 465 -10.23 1.79 0.36
CA GLN A 465 -10.83 1.05 -0.75
C GLN A 465 -10.70 -0.47 -0.56
N GLU A 466 -11.66 -1.22 -1.09
CA GLU A 466 -11.70 -2.68 -1.10
C GLU A 466 -12.03 -3.21 -2.49
N GLY A 467 -11.80 -4.50 -2.73
CA GLY A 467 -12.19 -5.21 -3.95
C GLY A 467 -11.02 -5.57 -4.86
N TYR A 468 -11.34 -5.81 -6.13
CA TYR A 468 -10.41 -6.33 -7.12
C TYR A 468 -9.97 -5.26 -8.14
N TYR A 469 -8.68 -5.26 -8.49
CA TYR A 469 -8.06 -4.30 -9.39
C TYR A 469 -7.29 -5.01 -10.50
N GLU A 470 -7.36 -4.46 -11.71
CA GLU A 470 -6.48 -4.79 -12.83
C GLU A 470 -5.55 -3.58 -13.06
N GLY A 471 -4.28 -3.72 -12.70
CA GLY A 471 -3.39 -2.57 -12.51
C GLY A 471 -3.96 -1.63 -11.45
N GLU A 472 -4.16 -0.35 -11.80
CA GLU A 472 -4.81 0.63 -10.92
C GLU A 472 -6.33 0.71 -11.09
N LYS A 473 -6.89 0.00 -12.07
CA LYS A 473 -8.32 0.10 -12.40
C LYS A 473 -9.13 -0.88 -11.55
N LYS A 474 -10.03 -0.34 -10.74
CA LYS A 474 -11.03 -1.16 -10.03
C LYS A 474 -11.97 -1.83 -11.03
N VAL A 475 -12.11 -3.15 -10.94
CA VAL A 475 -13.02 -3.93 -11.79
C VAL A 475 -13.69 -5.04 -10.98
N GLN A 476 -14.69 -5.69 -11.56
CA GLN A 476 -15.29 -6.88 -10.96
C GLN A 476 -14.41 -8.10 -11.23
N SER A 477 -14.24 -8.95 -10.21
CA SER A 477 -13.63 -10.27 -10.32
C SER A 477 -14.60 -11.29 -10.95
N SER A 478 -14.15 -12.53 -11.17
CA SER A 478 -14.96 -13.58 -11.80
C SER A 478 -16.27 -13.86 -11.04
N PRO A 479 -17.35 -14.32 -11.72
CA PRO A 479 -18.59 -14.71 -11.05
C PRO A 479 -18.40 -15.73 -9.92
N ASP A 480 -17.57 -16.76 -10.13
CA ASP A 480 -17.21 -17.76 -9.12
C ASP A 480 -16.64 -17.13 -7.86
N SER A 481 -15.83 -16.08 -8.02
CA SER A 481 -15.23 -15.40 -6.88
C SER A 481 -16.24 -14.68 -5.99
N LEU A 482 -17.47 -14.48 -6.45
CA LEU A 482 -18.56 -13.76 -5.75
C LEU A 482 -19.53 -14.69 -5.02
N ASP A 483 -19.35 -16.02 -5.11
CA ASP A 483 -20.13 -16.99 -4.34
C ASP A 483 -19.81 -16.89 -2.84
N VAL A 484 -20.74 -16.30 -2.08
CA VAL A 484 -20.59 -16.06 -0.64
C VAL A 484 -20.50 -17.36 0.17
N ASN A 485 -21.24 -18.40 -0.21
CA ASN A 485 -21.22 -19.67 0.52
C ASN A 485 -19.85 -20.34 0.37
N MET A 486 -19.32 -20.30 -0.86
CA MET A 486 -17.99 -20.84 -1.14
C MET A 486 -16.88 -20.01 -0.47
N GLN A 487 -17.00 -18.67 -0.46
CA GLN A 487 -16.08 -17.80 0.28
C GLN A 487 -15.99 -18.17 1.78
N GLN A 488 -17.13 -18.40 2.42
CA GLN A 488 -17.19 -18.81 3.83
C GLN A 488 -16.64 -20.24 4.05
N ALA A 489 -16.91 -21.16 3.13
CA ALA A 489 -16.39 -22.52 3.19
C ALA A 489 -14.86 -22.55 3.06
N LEU A 490 -14.32 -21.79 2.11
CA LEU A 490 -12.88 -21.64 1.90
C LEU A 490 -12.19 -21.00 3.10
N TRP A 491 -12.82 -20.00 3.76
CA TRP A 491 -12.30 -19.44 5.00
C TRP A 491 -12.14 -20.51 6.09
N ARG A 492 -13.21 -21.26 6.37
CA ARG A 492 -13.20 -22.31 7.40
C ARG A 492 -12.14 -23.38 7.10
N LYS A 493 -12.05 -23.84 5.85
CA LYS A 493 -11.03 -24.82 5.44
C LYS A 493 -9.62 -24.23 5.50
N SER A 494 -9.43 -22.95 5.17
CA SER A 494 -8.12 -22.30 5.30
C SER A 494 -7.67 -22.24 6.76
N VAL A 495 -8.57 -21.91 7.69
CA VAL A 495 -8.30 -21.94 9.15
C VAL A 495 -7.92 -23.36 9.59
N GLU A 496 -8.65 -24.37 9.13
CA GLU A 496 -8.39 -25.79 9.42
C GLU A 496 -7.03 -26.26 8.89
N TRP A 497 -6.76 -26.10 7.59
CA TRP A 497 -5.51 -26.50 6.96
C TRP A 497 -4.30 -25.73 7.51
N CYS A 498 -4.51 -24.48 7.93
CA CYS A 498 -3.44 -23.70 8.56
C CYS A 498 -3.24 -24.04 10.05
N GLY A 499 -4.08 -24.92 10.64
CA GLY A 499 -4.01 -25.27 12.05
C GLY A 499 -4.12 -24.04 12.97
N LEU A 500 -5.01 -23.11 12.64
CA LEU A 500 -5.21 -21.88 13.41
C LEU A 500 -6.33 -22.10 14.46
N ASP A 501 -6.06 -21.73 15.72
CA ASP A 501 -7.00 -21.94 16.82
C ASP A 501 -8.27 -21.09 16.68
N LYS A 502 -9.44 -21.72 16.91
CA LYS A 502 -10.73 -21.03 16.82
C LYS A 502 -10.96 -20.00 17.93
N GLU A 503 -10.35 -20.20 19.10
CA GLU A 503 -10.54 -19.32 20.25
C GLU A 503 -9.67 -18.05 20.19
N GLY A 504 -8.67 -18.01 19.30
CA GLY A 504 -7.79 -16.86 19.07
C GLY A 504 -8.17 -16.02 17.84
N LEU A 505 -9.32 -16.28 17.21
CA LEU A 505 -9.75 -15.59 16.01
C LEU A 505 -10.03 -14.11 16.29
N VAL A 506 -9.04 -13.25 15.97
CA VAL A 506 -9.15 -11.79 16.07
C VAL A 506 -10.38 -11.28 15.32
N ILE A 507 -10.95 -12.00 14.34
CA ILE A 507 -12.07 -11.56 13.49
C ILE A 507 -13.14 -12.62 13.15
N ASP A 508 -13.22 -13.75 13.87
CA ASP A 508 -14.43 -14.62 13.78
C ASP A 508 -15.53 -14.17 14.73
#